data_AF-A0A965UUC8-F1
#
_entry.id   AF-A0A965UUC8-F1
#
_cell.length_a   1.000
_cell.length_b   1.000
_cell.length_c   1.000
_cell.angle_alpha   90.00
_cell.angle_beta   90.00
_cell.angle_gamma   90.00
#
_symmetry.space_group_name_H-M   'P 1'
#
loop_
_entity.id
_entity.type
_entity.pdbx_description
1 polymer ?
#
loop_
_entity_poly.entity_id
_entity_poly.type
_entity_poly.pdbx_seq_one_letter_code
_entity_poly.pdbx_strand_id
1 'polypeptide(L)'
;MPEALVEPCILATTSEYGCCATCGSSYERIIEQGKIRERKTRDGMVGVIPGRTSTTRMNSVDMEVIPKKTVGWRKTCDCPTESIKPSTVMDPFTGSGTVAVVALRHGRNYIGTELNPDYVDIAKQRITEDNPMFNELTIE
;
A
#
# COMPACT_ATOMS: atom_id res chain seq x y z
N MET A 1 -3.01 10.63 15.02
CA MET A 1 -3.03 10.70 13.53
C MET A 1 -4.12 9.76 13.01
N PRO A 2 -4.91 10.14 11.98
CA PRO A 2 -5.89 9.24 11.37
C PRO A 2 -5.23 8.04 10.66
N GLU A 3 -5.73 6.84 10.89
CA GLU A 3 -5.18 5.58 10.33
C GLU A 3 -5.25 5.54 8.79
N ALA A 4 -6.34 6.06 8.22
CA ALA A 4 -6.58 6.12 6.78
C ALA A 4 -5.54 6.95 6.00
N LEU A 5 -4.76 7.79 6.68
CA LEU A 5 -3.69 8.56 6.04
C LEU A 5 -2.42 7.72 5.84
N VAL A 6 -2.13 6.82 6.78
CA VAL A 6 -0.90 6.01 6.80
C VAL A 6 -1.05 4.76 5.94
N GLU A 7 -2.24 4.16 5.96
CA GLU A 7 -2.51 2.89 5.29
C GLU A 7 -2.10 2.86 3.81
N PRO A 8 -2.42 3.88 2.96
CA PRO A 8 -1.96 3.89 1.57
C PRO A 8 -0.43 3.86 1.44
N CYS A 9 0.30 4.53 2.33
CA CYS A 9 1.76 4.57 2.33
C CYS A 9 2.34 3.18 2.65
N ILE A 10 1.78 2.48 3.64
CA ILE A 10 2.20 1.12 3.99
C ILE A 10 1.91 0.16 2.83
N LEU A 11 0.70 0.20 2.27
CA LEU A 11 0.30 -0.70 1.18
C LEU A 11 1.05 -0.45 -0.12
N ALA A 12 1.47 0.79 -0.39
CA ALA A 12 2.24 1.13 -1.59
C ALA A 12 3.71 0.70 -1.50
N THR A 13 4.29 0.72 -0.29
CA THR A 13 5.72 0.47 -0.08
C THR A 13 6.04 -0.95 0.38
N THR A 14 5.05 -1.67 0.92
CA THR A 14 5.23 -3.03 1.42
C THR A 14 4.39 -4.03 0.64
N SER A 15 5.03 -5.12 0.22
CA SER A 15 4.31 -6.23 -0.40
C SER A 15 3.49 -6.98 0.64
N GLU A 16 2.22 -7.22 0.32
CA GLU A 16 1.30 -8.07 1.09
C GLU A 16 1.75 -9.52 1.14
N TYR A 17 2.44 -10.00 0.09
CA TYR A 17 3.03 -11.34 0.09
C TYR A 17 4.30 -11.42 0.94
N GLY A 18 4.97 -10.29 1.15
CA GLY A 18 6.21 -10.19 1.92
C GLY A 18 7.44 -9.94 1.05
N CYS A 19 8.60 -10.19 1.64
CA CYS A 19 9.89 -9.94 1.03
C CYS A 19 10.81 -11.16 1.15
N CYS A 20 11.85 -11.18 0.33
CA CYS A 20 12.88 -12.21 0.38
C CYS A 20 13.51 -12.27 1.78
N ALA A 21 13.58 -13.45 2.38
CA ALA A 21 14.11 -13.62 3.74
C ALA A 21 15.57 -13.14 3.88
N THR A 22 16.40 -13.34 2.85
CA THR A 22 17.81 -12.96 2.84
C THR A 22 18.05 -11.47 2.61
N CYS A 23 17.63 -10.91 1.46
CA CYS A 23 17.96 -9.52 1.10
C CYS A 23 16.86 -8.51 1.43
N GLY A 24 15.65 -8.94 1.77
CA GLY A 24 14.53 -8.03 2.06
C GLY A 24 13.86 -7.40 0.83
N SER A 25 14.23 -7.76 -0.40
CA SER A 25 13.55 -7.27 -1.61
C SER A 25 12.09 -7.72 -1.64
N SER A 26 11.18 -6.77 -1.85
CA SER A 26 9.73 -7.00 -1.85
C SER A 26 9.27 -7.75 -3.08
N TYR A 27 8.30 -8.66 -2.92
CA TYR A 27 7.65 -9.31 -4.06
C TYR A 27 6.72 -8.34 -4.78
N GLU A 28 6.79 -8.34 -6.11
CA GLU A 28 6.00 -7.46 -6.96
C GLU A 28 4.67 -8.13 -7.34
N ARG A 29 3.61 -7.33 -7.35
CA ARG A 29 2.26 -7.77 -7.71
C ARG A 29 2.15 -7.97 -9.22
N ILE A 30 1.77 -9.17 -9.66
CA ILE A 30 1.39 -9.43 -11.04
C ILE A 30 -0.08 -9.05 -11.21
N ILE A 31 -0.36 -8.11 -12.11
CA ILE A 31 -1.70 -7.55 -12.30
C ILE A 31 -2.20 -7.87 -13.71
N GLU A 32 -3.41 -8.40 -13.78
CA GLU A 32 -4.19 -8.49 -15.02
C GLU A 32 -5.08 -7.24 -15.13
N GLN A 33 -4.99 -6.53 -16.24
CA GLN A 33 -5.82 -5.36 -16.52
C GLN A 33 -7.05 -5.76 -17.33
N GLY A 34 -8.23 -5.39 -16.84
CA GLY A 34 -9.46 -5.51 -17.61
C GLY A 34 -9.49 -4.57 -18.83
N LYS A 35 -10.49 -4.75 -19.68
CA LYS A 35 -10.71 -3.88 -20.84
C LYS A 35 -11.77 -2.83 -20.51
N ILE A 36 -11.59 -1.62 -21.04
CA ILE A 36 -12.67 -0.62 -21.08
C ILE A 36 -13.74 -1.15 -22.04
N ARG A 37 -15.02 -0.99 -21.69
CA ARG A 37 -16.12 -1.26 -22.62
C ARG A 37 -16.02 -0.32 -23.82
N GLU A 38 -16.24 -0.83 -25.03
CA GLU A 38 -16.41 0.06 -26.19
C GLU A 38 -17.61 0.99 -25.95
N ARG A 39 -17.34 2.28 -25.79
CA ARG A 39 -18.38 3.28 -25.65
C ARG A 39 -19.02 3.50 -27.02
N LYS A 40 -20.31 3.19 -27.15
CA LYS A 40 -21.11 3.71 -28.26
C LYS A 40 -21.32 5.21 -27.99
N THR A 41 -20.64 6.06 -28.74
CA THR A 41 -20.97 7.49 -28.78
C THR A 41 -22.36 7.66 -29.40
N ARG A 42 -23.15 8.63 -28.91
CA ARG A 42 -24.29 9.13 -29.68
C ARG A 42 -23.72 9.75 -30.95
N ASP A 43 -24.21 9.35 -32.13
CA ASP A 43 -23.73 9.85 -33.40
C ASP A 43 -23.74 11.39 -33.41
N GLY A 44 -22.58 12.01 -33.69
CA GLY A 44 -22.48 13.43 -34.04
C GLY A 44 -21.92 14.42 -33.01
N MET A 45 -21.53 14.03 -31.79
CA MET A 45 -20.83 14.96 -30.87
C MET A 45 -19.31 14.77 -30.87
N VAL A 46 -18.65 15.32 -31.89
CA VAL A 46 -17.20 15.54 -31.91
C VAL A 46 -16.96 17.02 -31.60
N GLY A 47 -16.61 17.34 -30.36
CA GLY A 47 -16.20 18.69 -29.99
C GLY A 47 -14.88 19.03 -30.67
N VAL A 48 -14.89 19.99 -31.61
CA VAL A 48 -13.66 20.60 -32.14
C VAL A 48 -13.32 21.77 -31.22
N ILE A 49 -12.19 21.70 -30.51
CA ILE A 49 -11.67 22.83 -29.72
C ILE A 49 -11.00 23.81 -30.71
N PRO A 50 -11.41 25.10 -30.79
CA PRO A 50 -10.77 26.06 -31.68
C PRO A 50 -9.27 26.15 -31.40
N GLY A 51 -8.43 25.94 -32.42
CA GLY A 51 -6.97 26.03 -32.32
C GLY A 51 -6.21 24.71 -32.11
N ARG A 52 -6.91 23.56 -32.00
CA ARG A 52 -6.28 22.23 -32.07
C ARG A 52 -6.65 21.53 -33.38
N THR A 53 -5.65 21.02 -34.09
CA THR A 53 -5.82 20.20 -35.31
C THR A 53 -6.42 18.83 -35.04
N SER A 54 -6.42 18.39 -33.77
CA SER A 54 -6.94 17.07 -33.37
C SER A 54 -8.20 17.21 -32.53
N THR A 55 -9.27 16.53 -32.96
CA THR A 55 -10.56 16.45 -32.28
C THR A 55 -10.36 15.86 -30.88
N THR A 56 -10.41 16.70 -29.85
CA THR A 56 -10.36 16.20 -28.47
C THR A 56 -11.79 15.92 -28.02
N ARG A 57 -12.11 14.64 -27.84
CA ARG A 57 -13.44 14.17 -27.45
C ARG A 57 -13.76 14.68 -26.04
N MET A 58 -14.59 15.71 -25.91
CA MET A 58 -15.19 16.08 -24.63
C MET A 58 -16.28 15.08 -24.26
N ASN A 59 -16.40 14.82 -22.96
CA ASN A 59 -17.40 13.99 -22.26
C ASN A 59 -16.88 12.61 -21.80
N SER A 60 -16.20 12.58 -20.66
CA SER A 60 -16.25 11.44 -19.74
C SER A 60 -17.19 11.79 -18.59
N VAL A 61 -18.51 11.62 -18.82
CA VAL A 61 -19.50 11.70 -17.74
C VAL A 61 -19.30 10.54 -16.75
N ASP A 62 -18.71 9.43 -17.21
CA ASP A 62 -18.35 8.28 -16.40
C ASP A 62 -16.84 7.99 -16.54
N MET A 63 -16.06 8.32 -15.51
CA MET A 63 -14.69 7.81 -15.34
C MET A 63 -14.79 6.35 -14.88
N GLU A 64 -15.07 5.44 -15.82
CA GLU A 64 -15.02 4.01 -15.55
C GLU A 64 -13.59 3.61 -15.18
N VAL A 65 -13.40 3.11 -13.96
CA VAL A 65 -12.12 2.59 -13.50
C VAL A 65 -11.88 1.24 -14.17
N ILE A 66 -10.75 1.09 -14.88
CA ILE A 66 -10.34 -0.21 -15.42
C ILE A 66 -10.14 -1.17 -14.25
N PRO A 67 -10.90 -2.27 -14.16
CA PRO A 67 -10.71 -3.23 -13.08
C PRO A 67 -9.33 -3.85 -13.22
N LYS A 68 -8.55 -3.80 -12.14
CA LYS A 68 -7.24 -4.45 -12.02
C LYS A 68 -7.39 -5.62 -11.06
N LYS A 69 -6.96 -6.81 -11.48
CA LYS A 69 -6.98 -8.00 -10.63
C LYS A 69 -5.55 -8.45 -10.35
N THR A 70 -5.24 -8.68 -9.09
CA THR A 70 -3.99 -9.36 -8.71
C THR A 70 -4.10 -10.84 -9.07
N VAL A 71 -3.16 -11.35 -9.86
CA VAL A 71 -3.13 -12.76 -10.28
C VAL A 71 -1.99 -13.56 -9.64
N GLY A 72 -1.00 -12.88 -9.06
CA GLY A 72 0.11 -13.54 -8.38
C GLY A 72 1.20 -12.57 -7.94
N TRP A 73 2.33 -13.13 -7.57
CA TRP A 73 3.49 -12.40 -7.04
C TRP A 73 4.76 -12.86 -7.75
N ARG A 74 5.62 -11.91 -8.08
CA ARG A 74 6.92 -12.15 -8.73
C ARG A 74 8.04 -11.75 -7.79
N LYS A 75 9.03 -12.62 -7.65
CA LYS A 75 10.26 -12.33 -6.94
C LYS A 75 11.09 -11.30 -7.72
N THR A 76 11.60 -10.30 -7.01
CA THR A 76 12.33 -9.15 -7.60
C THR A 76 13.84 -9.25 -7.41
N CYS A 77 14.33 -10.29 -6.74
CA CYS A 77 15.75 -10.52 -6.48
C CYS A 77 16.20 -11.89 -6.99
N ASP A 78 17.51 -12.02 -7.21
CA ASP A 78 18.16 -13.26 -7.68
C ASP A 78 18.67 -14.14 -6.53
N CYS A 79 18.26 -13.88 -5.29
CA CYS A 79 18.69 -14.70 -4.16
C CYS A 79 18.26 -16.17 -4.36
N PRO A 80 19.07 -17.17 -3.97
CA PRO A 80 18.70 -18.57 -4.14
C PRO A 80 17.61 -19.04 -3.15
N THR A 81 17.27 -18.22 -2.16
CA THR A 81 16.25 -18.57 -1.16
C THR A 81 14.84 -18.33 -1.68
N GLU A 82 13.96 -19.30 -1.48
CA GLU A 82 12.52 -19.14 -1.69
C GLU A 82 11.78 -18.80 -0.37
N SER A 83 12.53 -18.67 0.74
CA SER A 83 11.96 -18.28 2.02
C SER A 83 11.49 -16.83 1.98
N ILE A 84 10.28 -16.61 2.50
CA ILE A 84 9.59 -15.33 2.52
C ILE A 84 9.40 -14.93 3.98
N LYS A 85 9.57 -13.64 4.27
CA LYS A 85 9.24 -13.04 5.56
C LYS A 85 8.33 -11.83 5.36
N PRO A 86 7.56 -11.44 6.39
CA PRO A 86 6.79 -10.19 6.36
C PRO A 86 7.67 -8.98 6.06
N SER A 87 7.14 -8.02 5.32
CA SER A 87 7.80 -6.73 5.13
C SER A 87 7.90 -5.98 6.46
N THR A 88 8.97 -5.22 6.67
CA THR A 88 9.16 -4.40 7.89
C THR A 88 8.95 -2.92 7.56
N VAL A 89 8.10 -2.26 8.35
CA VAL A 89 7.91 -0.80 8.31
C VAL A 89 8.81 -0.16 9.37
N MET A 90 9.52 0.90 9.00
CA MET A 90 10.34 1.70 9.92
C MET A 90 9.73 3.10 10.06
N ASP A 91 9.52 3.55 11.30
CA ASP A 91 9.09 4.91 11.59
C ASP A 91 9.96 5.55 12.70
N PRO A 92 10.81 6.53 12.36
CA PRO A 92 11.69 7.17 13.33
C PRO A 92 10.95 8.11 14.32
N PHE A 93 9.66 8.37 14.11
CA PHE A 93 8.83 9.26 14.93
C PHE A 93 7.52 8.57 15.29
N THR A 94 7.63 7.48 16.06
CA THR A 94 6.50 6.59 16.38
C THR A 94 5.33 7.34 17.02
N GLY A 95 5.61 8.38 17.82
CA GLY A 95 4.60 9.16 18.52
C GLY A 95 3.63 8.25 19.28
N SER A 96 2.34 8.36 18.99
CA SER A 96 1.30 7.53 19.62
C SER A 96 1.15 6.10 19.05
N GLY A 97 2.10 5.61 18.25
CA GLY A 97 2.09 4.25 17.69
C GLY A 97 1.09 3.99 16.55
N THR A 98 0.60 5.03 15.86
CA THR A 98 -0.42 4.85 14.80
C THR A 98 0.12 4.01 13.63
N VAL A 99 1.37 4.25 13.20
CA VAL A 99 1.99 3.50 12.10
C VAL A 99 2.21 2.04 12.48
N ALA A 100 2.66 1.79 13.71
CA ALA A 100 2.84 0.44 14.24
C ALA A 100 1.55 -0.39 14.18
N VAL A 101 0.46 0.15 14.71
CA VAL A 101 -0.86 -0.52 14.72
C VAL A 101 -1.31 -0.85 13.31
N VAL A 102 -1.26 0.11 12.38
CA VAL A 102 -1.69 -0.12 10.99
C VAL A 102 -0.79 -1.14 10.30
N ALA A 103 0.52 -1.08 10.50
CA ALA A 103 1.46 -2.06 9.93
C ALA A 103 1.18 -3.49 10.43
N LEU A 104 1.03 -3.65 11.75
CA LEU A 104 0.78 -4.94 12.39
C LEU A 104 -0.57 -5.55 11.97
N ARG A 105 -1.64 -4.75 11.87
CA ARG A 105 -2.94 -5.21 11.35
C ARG A 105 -2.88 -5.71 9.92
N HIS A 106 -1.98 -5.14 9.12
CA HIS A 106 -1.69 -5.61 7.76
C HIS A 106 -0.70 -6.79 7.74
N GLY A 107 -0.30 -7.35 8.88
CA GLY A 107 0.65 -8.47 8.93
C GLY A 107 2.07 -8.08 8.51
N ARG A 108 2.46 -6.81 8.70
CA ARG A 108 3.84 -6.34 8.54
C ARG A 108 4.53 -6.31 9.90
N ASN A 109 5.85 -6.44 9.89
CA ASN A 109 6.66 -6.13 11.06
C ASN A 109 6.81 -4.62 11.20
N TYR A 110 7.10 -4.15 12.41
CA TYR A 110 7.32 -2.74 12.70
C TYR A 110 8.59 -2.54 13.53
N ILE A 111 9.34 -1.50 13.20
CA ILE A 111 10.43 -0.96 14.01
C ILE A 111 10.21 0.54 14.09
N GLY A 112 10.40 1.13 15.26
CA GLY A 112 10.31 2.58 15.36
C GLY A 112 11.01 3.12 16.59
N THR A 113 11.26 4.43 16.56
CA THR A 113 11.87 5.16 17.66
C THR A 113 10.96 6.29 18.12
N GLU A 114 11.01 6.61 19.40
CA GLU A 114 10.35 7.77 19.98
C GLU A 114 11.21 8.29 21.13
N LEU A 115 11.43 9.61 21.15
CA LEU A 115 12.30 10.25 22.13
C LEU A 115 11.56 10.51 23.44
N ASN A 116 10.27 10.83 23.37
CA ASN A 116 9.49 11.17 24.55
C ASN A 116 8.96 9.90 25.24
N PRO A 117 9.37 9.62 26.50
CA PRO A 117 8.94 8.43 27.22
C PRO A 117 7.42 8.34 27.41
N ASP A 118 6.72 9.47 27.55
CA ASP A 118 5.25 9.47 27.69
C ASP A 118 4.57 8.93 26.42
N TYR A 119 5.10 9.30 25.25
CA TYR A 119 4.60 8.78 23.96
C TYR A 119 4.98 7.32 23.75
N VAL A 120 6.16 6.91 24.23
CA VAL A 120 6.57 5.51 24.26
C VAL A 120 5.56 4.67 25.02
N ASP A 121 5.11 5.10 26.21
CA ASP A 121 4.12 4.37 27.00
C ASP A 121 2.73 4.34 26.34
N ILE A 122 2.30 5.45 25.73
CA ILE A 122 1.06 5.49 24.95
C ILE A 122 1.11 4.52 23.76
N ALA A 123 2.23 4.50 23.03
CA ALA A 123 2.42 3.61 21.89
C ALA A 123 2.41 2.14 22.32
N LYS A 124 3.12 1.80 23.41
CA LYS A 124 3.10 0.46 24.01
C LYS A 124 1.69 -0.01 24.27
N GLN A 125 0.94 0.77 25.05
CA GLN A 125 -0.43 0.43 25.43
C GLN A 125 -1.27 0.17 24.18
N ARG A 126 -1.23 1.10 23.21
CA ARG A 126 -2.03 1.00 21.99
C ARG A 126 -1.66 -0.22 21.14
N ILE A 127 -0.37 -0.53 20.99
CA ILE A 127 0.10 -1.68 20.21
C ILE A 127 -0.31 -2.99 20.88
N THR A 128 -0.17 -3.10 22.20
CA THR A 128 -0.53 -4.32 22.94
C THR A 128 -2.05 -4.53 22.98
N GLU A 129 -2.83 -3.48 23.15
CA GLU A 129 -4.30 -3.57 23.18
C GLU A 129 -4.92 -3.90 21.82
N ASP A 130 -4.29 -3.51 20.71
CA ASP A 130 -4.83 -3.72 19.38
C ASP A 130 -4.92 -5.20 18.99
N ASN A 131 -3.88 -5.97 19.28
CA ASN A 131 -3.87 -7.41 19.00
C ASN A 131 -3.00 -8.20 20.00
N PRO A 132 -3.47 -8.36 21.24
CA PRO A 132 -2.66 -8.86 22.36
C PRO A 132 -2.19 -10.32 22.19
N MET A 133 -2.82 -11.10 21.30
CA MET A 133 -2.45 -12.51 21.08
C MET A 133 -1.27 -12.68 20.11
N PHE A 134 -1.05 -11.70 19.21
CA PHE A 134 -0.08 -11.84 18.11
C PHE A 134 1.02 -10.77 18.14
N ASN A 135 0.83 -9.67 18.86
CA ASN A 135 1.82 -8.59 18.92
C ASN A 135 2.86 -8.89 20.02
N GLU A 136 4.05 -9.32 19.60
CA GLU A 136 5.24 -9.37 20.46
C GLU A 136 5.97 -8.02 20.39
N LEU A 137 6.18 -7.38 21.54
CA LEU A 137 6.79 -6.05 21.64
C LEU A 137 8.08 -6.12 22.45
N THR A 138 9.18 -5.72 21.83
CA THR A 138 10.49 -5.58 22.46
C THR A 138 10.90 -4.12 22.47
N ILE A 139 11.43 -3.65 23.60
CA ILE A 139 11.78 -2.24 23.83
C ILE A 139 13.13 -2.21 24.50
N GLU A 140 14.04 -1.44 23.91
CA GLU A 140 15.43 -1.26 24.34
C GLU A 140 15.65 0.14 24.91
#